data_AF-A0A5C6SFI4-F1
#
_entry.id   AF-A0A5C6SFI4-F1
#
_cell.length_a   1.000
_cell.length_b   1.000
_cell.length_c   1.000
_cell.angle_alpha   90.00
_cell.angle_beta   90.00
_cell.angle_gamma   90.00
#
_symmetry.space_group_name_H-M   'P 1'
#
loop_
_entity.id
_entity.type
_entity.pdbx_description
1 polymer ?
#
loop_
_entity_poly.entity_id
_entity_poly.type
_entity_poly.pdbx_seq_one_letter_code
_entity_poly.pdbx_strand_id
1 'polypeptide(L)'
;MASSAPKVAPPERRDPLDVIDKQADEIVALIKKSKHFIIFTGAGVSTSAGIPDFRGPEGAWTLRAQGRARTGKATSTLQAIPTPTHMALVELQNQGVLKYLVSQNCDGLHRRSGILRDRISELHGNSNRECCKDCGKEYIRDFRAVASYEKSVHDHRTGRKCIACGGNLLDTIVNFGEFLPEEPLKLARSHAKKADLCIALGSSLSVPPASGIPETCGKSRKSKLIICNLQETFMEGIADMHIWAESDVLMTRVMNRLGYTIPSFTLKRRLVLKIERDAHARQVIVLTCVDDDGTPVTYLHSVKLEDSRRIVRSEPFSFVFREGLSTGAEVKFALEFMGHYNEPNVVIDYSVPEEEGAETVYDLSYDPAKLTMIASKLFITLGISLCVNAFSLYESGTDKDVSKACDKAMSADIDCNKKAFSFINGGWYGSLDSEALTDAVCTNTCSQSLQDWVTSVSEDCEDKDKAQYGLRIWTGWNATCLKDTKTGRYCNDIIEDFTDVGEDEELPHDELCHPCYVKRLEMYKPSSHALNIKWHEEQLELVHKKCSSSTSTETAVLTSSKSEPSGAATMAEASEASQEAKSGGESVMSTETSVQTTSSELTVPSAPNAGAKSGQGVSFGEIVYFYQS
;
A
#
# COMPACT_ATOMS: atom_id res chain seq x y z
N MET A 1 -32.39 0.11 10.81
CA MET A 1 -31.92 -1.02 9.97
C MET A 1 -31.84 -2.36 10.71
N ALA A 2 -31.73 -2.44 12.04
CA ALA A 2 -32.00 -3.72 12.74
C ALA A 2 -33.42 -4.27 12.41
N SER A 3 -34.36 -3.36 12.12
CA SER A 3 -35.70 -3.64 11.59
C SER A 3 -35.78 -3.93 10.08
N SER A 4 -34.71 -3.74 9.31
CA SER A 4 -34.65 -4.00 7.86
C SER A 4 -33.81 -5.23 7.50
N ALA A 5 -33.24 -5.91 8.49
CA ALA A 5 -32.71 -7.25 8.30
C ALA A 5 -33.88 -8.23 8.27
N PRO A 6 -33.98 -9.08 7.24
CA PRO A 6 -35.06 -10.05 7.18
C PRO A 6 -34.88 -11.05 8.33
N LYS A 7 -35.99 -11.45 8.97
CA LYS A 7 -35.99 -12.49 10.02
C LYS A 7 -35.45 -13.82 9.48
N VAL A 8 -35.60 -14.05 8.18
CA VAL A 8 -35.09 -15.22 7.47
C VAL A 8 -34.05 -14.71 6.48
N ALA A 9 -32.81 -15.17 6.63
CA ALA A 9 -31.74 -14.86 5.69
C ALA A 9 -32.09 -15.42 4.29
N PRO A 10 -31.75 -14.71 3.19
CA PRO A 10 -31.86 -15.28 1.86
C PRO A 10 -31.11 -16.63 1.77
N PRO A 11 -31.63 -17.60 0.99
CA PRO A 11 -31.00 -18.91 0.87
C PRO A 11 -29.59 -18.78 0.29
N GLU A 12 -28.66 -19.55 0.84
CA GLU A 12 -27.32 -19.67 0.27
C GLU A 12 -27.32 -20.60 -0.95
N ARG A 13 -26.54 -20.25 -1.96
CA ARG A 13 -26.29 -21.06 -3.15
C ARG A 13 -24.79 -21.32 -3.26
N ARG A 14 -24.44 -22.48 -3.83
CA ARG A 14 -23.06 -22.89 -4.09
C ARG A 14 -22.99 -23.52 -5.47
N ASP A 15 -22.25 -22.89 -6.38
CA ASP A 15 -22.01 -23.43 -7.71
C ASP A 15 -21.04 -24.63 -7.63
N PRO A 16 -21.20 -25.62 -8.52
CA PRO A 16 -20.21 -26.69 -8.67
C PRO A 16 -18.81 -26.13 -8.97
N LEU A 17 -17.76 -26.82 -8.50
CA LEU A 17 -16.39 -26.33 -8.65
C LEU A 17 -15.96 -26.15 -10.10
N ASP A 18 -16.44 -26.99 -11.03
CA ASP A 18 -16.14 -26.88 -12.46
C ASP A 18 -16.81 -25.66 -13.12
N VAL A 19 -17.94 -25.19 -12.57
CA VAL A 19 -18.57 -23.93 -12.97
C VAL A 19 -17.75 -22.76 -12.46
N ILE A 20 -17.36 -22.78 -11.18
CA ILE A 20 -16.51 -21.75 -10.58
C ILE A 20 -15.15 -21.67 -11.29
N ASP A 21 -14.61 -22.80 -11.71
CA ASP A 21 -13.36 -22.88 -12.46
C ASP A 21 -13.44 -22.16 -13.81
N LYS A 22 -14.55 -22.34 -14.56
CA LYS A 22 -14.79 -21.60 -15.82
C LYS A 22 -14.99 -20.10 -15.58
N GLN A 23 -15.74 -19.74 -14.54
CA GLN A 23 -15.93 -18.34 -14.15
C GLN A 23 -14.60 -17.69 -13.74
N ALA A 24 -13.72 -18.43 -13.06
CA ALA A 24 -12.39 -17.96 -12.71
C ALA A 24 -11.52 -17.73 -13.97
N ASP A 25 -11.61 -18.58 -14.99
CA ASP A 25 -10.93 -18.35 -16.28
C ASP A 25 -11.38 -17.03 -16.94
N GLU A 26 -12.68 -16.78 -16.95
CA GLU A 26 -13.26 -15.54 -17.47
C GLU A 26 -12.83 -14.32 -16.66
N ILE A 27 -12.85 -14.41 -15.32
CA ILE A 27 -12.33 -13.36 -14.43
C ILE A 27 -10.86 -13.06 -14.74
N VAL A 28 -10.02 -14.08 -14.90
CA VAL A 28 -8.60 -13.89 -15.20
C VAL A 28 -8.41 -13.17 -16.53
N ALA A 29 -9.20 -13.51 -17.55
CA ALA A 29 -9.18 -12.79 -18.83
C ALA A 29 -9.58 -11.32 -18.66
N LEU A 30 -10.59 -11.03 -17.83
CA LEU A 30 -11.02 -9.66 -17.53
C LEU A 30 -9.95 -8.88 -16.75
N ILE A 31 -9.36 -9.49 -15.72
CA ILE A 31 -8.29 -8.89 -14.92
C ILE A 31 -7.09 -8.54 -15.81
N LYS A 32 -6.65 -9.46 -16.69
CA LYS A 32 -5.52 -9.22 -17.60
C LYS A 32 -5.78 -8.10 -18.61
N LYS A 33 -7.03 -7.85 -18.97
CA LYS A 33 -7.43 -6.79 -19.92
C LYS A 33 -7.72 -5.45 -19.24
N SER A 34 -8.11 -5.48 -17.97
CA SER A 34 -8.52 -4.31 -17.21
C SER A 34 -7.35 -3.35 -16.99
N LYS A 35 -7.57 -2.07 -17.30
CA LYS A 35 -6.64 -0.99 -16.99
C LYS A 35 -6.86 -0.47 -15.57
N HIS A 36 -8.10 -0.55 -15.08
CA HIS A 36 -8.48 -0.03 -13.77
C HIS A 36 -9.40 -0.99 -13.02
N PHE A 37 -8.80 -2.06 -12.50
CA PHE A 37 -9.48 -3.07 -11.71
C PHE A 37 -9.63 -2.64 -10.25
N ILE A 38 -10.87 -2.68 -9.73
CA ILE A 38 -11.18 -2.44 -8.32
C ILE A 38 -11.90 -3.64 -7.67
N ILE A 39 -11.76 -3.74 -6.36
CA ILE A 39 -12.47 -4.71 -5.53
C ILE A 39 -13.37 -3.98 -4.54
N PHE A 40 -14.57 -4.52 -4.32
CA PHE A 40 -15.48 -4.09 -3.27
C PHE A 40 -15.70 -5.24 -2.27
N THR A 41 -15.47 -5.03 -0.97
CA THR A 41 -15.60 -6.10 0.04
C THR A 41 -16.65 -5.79 1.10
N GLY A 42 -17.33 -6.86 1.55
CA GLY A 42 -18.18 -6.86 2.74
C GLY A 42 -17.80 -7.98 3.72
N ALA A 43 -18.61 -8.15 4.76
CA ALA A 43 -18.27 -8.99 5.91
C ALA A 43 -18.05 -10.48 5.55
N GLY A 44 -18.59 -10.93 4.42
CA GLY A 44 -18.45 -12.30 3.94
C GLY A 44 -16.98 -12.73 3.78
N VAL A 45 -16.08 -11.82 3.41
CA VAL A 45 -14.65 -12.15 3.21
C VAL A 45 -13.90 -12.46 4.51
N SER A 46 -14.49 -12.12 5.67
CA SER A 46 -13.93 -12.34 7.00
C SER A 46 -14.54 -13.55 7.72
N THR A 47 -15.54 -14.22 7.12
CA THR A 47 -16.28 -15.33 7.77
C THR A 47 -15.41 -16.55 8.04
N SER A 48 -14.49 -16.89 7.13
CA SER A 48 -13.53 -17.99 7.32
C SER A 48 -12.46 -17.69 8.38
N ALA A 49 -12.27 -16.42 8.79
CA ALA A 49 -11.48 -16.06 9.96
C ALA A 49 -12.25 -16.23 11.29
N GLY A 50 -13.51 -16.69 11.23
CA GLY A 50 -14.40 -16.81 12.38
C GLY A 50 -15.01 -15.48 12.83
N ILE A 51 -14.88 -14.42 12.01
CA ILE A 51 -15.59 -13.16 12.23
C ILE A 51 -16.97 -13.29 11.56
N PRO A 52 -18.05 -13.14 12.32
CA PRO A 52 -19.39 -13.29 11.76
C PRO A 52 -19.76 -12.19 10.77
N ASP A 53 -20.59 -12.54 9.80
CA ASP A 53 -21.27 -11.54 8.98
C ASP A 53 -22.47 -10.89 9.70
N PHE A 54 -23.17 -10.04 8.96
CA PHE A 54 -24.33 -9.30 9.45
C PHE A 54 -25.69 -9.89 9.04
N ARG A 55 -25.81 -10.50 7.85
CA ARG A 55 -27.10 -10.82 7.21
C ARG A 55 -27.21 -12.27 6.69
N GLY A 56 -26.16 -13.06 6.86
CA GLY A 56 -26.17 -14.50 6.62
C GLY A 56 -27.09 -15.24 7.60
N PRO A 57 -27.20 -16.58 7.46
CA PRO A 57 -28.06 -17.40 8.32
C PRO A 57 -27.81 -17.20 9.82
N GLU A 58 -26.53 -17.09 10.21
CA GLU A 58 -26.09 -16.84 11.58
C GLU A 58 -25.51 -15.41 11.74
N GLY A 59 -25.90 -14.48 10.84
CA GLY A 59 -25.45 -13.09 10.84
C GLY A 59 -25.98 -12.29 12.03
N ALA A 60 -25.24 -11.26 12.45
CA ALA A 60 -25.56 -10.49 13.65
C ALA A 60 -26.96 -9.85 13.64
N TRP A 61 -27.41 -9.31 12.50
CA TRP A 61 -28.75 -8.72 12.36
C TRP A 61 -29.83 -9.77 12.16
N THR A 62 -29.53 -10.88 11.47
CA THR A 62 -30.45 -12.02 11.31
C THR A 62 -30.83 -12.60 12.68
N LEU A 63 -29.82 -12.90 13.51
CA LEU A 63 -30.04 -13.43 14.86
C LEU A 63 -30.80 -12.46 15.75
N ARG A 64 -30.45 -11.16 15.70
CA ARG A 64 -31.17 -10.12 16.44
C ARG A 64 -32.65 -10.04 16.02
N ALA A 65 -32.94 -10.09 14.72
CA ALA A 65 -34.32 -10.07 14.21
C ALA A 65 -35.14 -11.31 14.61
N GLN A 66 -34.46 -12.44 14.85
CA GLN A 66 -35.04 -13.68 15.37
C GLN A 66 -35.17 -13.70 16.91
N GLY A 67 -34.62 -12.71 17.63
CA GLY A 67 -34.52 -12.74 19.08
C GLY A 67 -33.58 -13.83 19.62
N ARG A 68 -32.63 -14.27 18.79
CA ARG A 68 -31.63 -15.30 19.13
C ARG A 68 -30.27 -14.65 19.39
N ALA A 69 -29.51 -15.26 20.31
CA ALA A 69 -28.08 -15.02 20.44
C ALA A 69 -27.31 -16.07 19.63
N ARG A 70 -26.07 -15.73 19.23
CA ARG A 70 -25.19 -16.70 18.57
C ARG A 70 -24.74 -17.76 19.58
N THR A 71 -24.75 -19.02 19.16
CA THR A 71 -24.31 -20.16 19.98
C THR A 71 -22.84 -20.52 19.79
N GLY A 72 -22.29 -20.28 18.59
CA GLY A 72 -20.88 -20.49 18.27
C GLY A 72 -19.96 -19.37 18.77
N LYS A 73 -18.71 -19.72 19.11
CA LYS A 73 -17.69 -18.75 19.50
C LYS A 73 -17.24 -17.95 18.27
N ALA A 74 -17.31 -16.63 18.36
CA ALA A 74 -16.73 -15.72 17.38
C ALA A 74 -15.24 -15.49 17.68
N THR A 75 -14.42 -15.39 16.65
CA THR A 75 -13.01 -14.97 16.79
C THR A 75 -12.98 -13.48 17.11
N SER A 76 -12.13 -13.09 18.06
CA SER A 76 -11.84 -11.68 18.31
C SER A 76 -11.18 -11.07 17.07
N THR A 77 -11.60 -9.87 16.65
CA THR A 77 -10.97 -9.17 15.51
C THR A 77 -9.49 -8.88 15.74
N LEU A 78 -9.03 -8.80 17.01
CA LEU A 78 -7.62 -8.63 17.36
C LEU A 78 -6.79 -9.90 17.11
N GLN A 79 -7.41 -11.08 17.20
CA GLN A 79 -6.74 -12.38 17.05
C GLN A 79 -7.04 -13.05 15.70
N ALA A 80 -7.95 -12.47 14.90
CA ALA A 80 -8.28 -12.98 13.60
C ALA A 80 -7.07 -12.91 12.66
N ILE A 81 -6.84 -14.00 11.93
CA ILE A 81 -5.84 -14.10 10.88
C ILE A 81 -6.52 -13.69 9.56
N PRO A 82 -5.93 -12.78 8.76
CA PRO A 82 -6.45 -12.46 7.43
C PRO A 82 -6.68 -13.72 6.58
N THR A 83 -7.84 -13.78 5.93
CA THR A 83 -8.24 -14.95 5.14
C THR A 83 -7.43 -15.05 3.84
N PRO A 84 -7.44 -16.22 3.16
CA PRO A 84 -6.86 -16.34 1.81
C PRO A 84 -7.33 -15.24 0.85
N THR A 85 -8.61 -14.82 0.93
CA THR A 85 -9.11 -13.66 0.16
C THR A 85 -8.34 -12.38 0.49
N HIS A 86 -8.14 -12.04 1.77
CA HIS A 86 -7.38 -10.84 2.15
C HIS A 86 -5.95 -10.90 1.61
N MET A 87 -5.28 -12.05 1.77
CA MET A 87 -3.90 -12.22 1.29
C MET A 87 -3.80 -12.22 -0.24
N ALA A 88 -4.82 -12.73 -0.95
CA ALA A 88 -4.89 -12.62 -2.41
C ALA A 88 -4.99 -11.17 -2.88
N LEU A 89 -5.76 -10.32 -2.17
CA LEU A 89 -5.86 -8.89 -2.48
C LEU A 89 -4.55 -8.15 -2.25
N VAL A 90 -3.79 -8.52 -1.20
CA VAL A 90 -2.44 -8.00 -0.96
C VAL A 90 -1.52 -8.33 -2.13
N GLU A 91 -1.56 -9.57 -2.62
CA GLU A 91 -0.73 -9.96 -3.77
C GLU A 91 -1.17 -9.24 -5.05
N LEU A 92 -2.46 -9.14 -5.33
CA LEU A 92 -2.95 -8.39 -6.50
C LEU A 92 -2.55 -6.91 -6.46
N GLN A 93 -2.48 -6.32 -5.27
CA GLN A 93 -1.94 -4.97 -5.06
C GLN A 93 -0.43 -4.92 -5.35
N ASN A 94 0.34 -5.87 -4.82
CA ASN A 94 1.79 -5.93 -5.02
C ASN A 94 2.17 -6.11 -6.50
N GLN A 95 1.37 -6.88 -7.24
CA GLN A 95 1.48 -7.03 -8.69
C GLN A 95 1.02 -5.77 -9.47
N GLY A 96 0.49 -4.75 -8.79
CA GLY A 96 0.00 -3.51 -9.39
C GLY A 96 -1.29 -3.68 -10.21
N VAL A 97 -1.92 -4.85 -10.13
CA VAL A 97 -3.12 -5.21 -10.91
C VAL A 97 -4.38 -4.67 -10.23
N LEU A 98 -4.48 -4.82 -8.91
CA LEU A 98 -5.55 -4.19 -8.13
C LEU A 98 -5.25 -2.70 -7.94
N LYS A 99 -6.03 -1.82 -8.59
CA LYS A 99 -5.83 -0.37 -8.48
C LYS A 99 -6.41 0.22 -7.21
N TYR A 100 -7.50 -0.36 -6.70
CA TYR A 100 -8.14 0.15 -5.49
C TYR A 100 -9.04 -0.87 -4.80
N LEU A 101 -9.04 -0.83 -3.47
CA LEU A 101 -9.92 -1.61 -2.61
C LEU A 101 -10.94 -0.69 -1.93
N VAL A 102 -12.22 -1.02 -2.05
CA VAL A 102 -13.28 -0.38 -1.29
C VAL A 102 -13.83 -1.40 -0.30
N SER A 103 -13.91 -1.04 0.98
CA SER A 103 -14.39 -1.97 2.01
C SER A 103 -15.48 -1.37 2.87
N GLN A 104 -16.45 -2.22 3.19
CA GLN A 104 -17.48 -1.97 4.20
C GLN A 104 -17.11 -2.53 5.58
N ASN A 105 -15.98 -3.24 5.68
CA ASN A 105 -15.61 -3.95 6.89
C ASN A 105 -14.93 -3.01 7.89
N CYS A 106 -15.18 -3.26 9.18
CA CYS A 106 -14.58 -2.52 10.29
C CYS A 106 -13.61 -3.38 11.11
N ASP A 107 -13.36 -4.62 10.71
CA ASP A 107 -12.54 -5.60 11.43
C ASP A 107 -11.04 -5.27 11.42
N GLY A 108 -10.60 -4.40 10.51
CA GLY A 108 -9.21 -3.95 10.37
C GLY A 108 -8.30 -4.95 9.65
N LEU A 109 -8.83 -6.06 9.13
CA LEU A 109 -8.01 -7.14 8.55
C LEU A 109 -7.30 -6.74 7.25
N HIS A 110 -7.89 -5.88 6.41
CA HIS A 110 -7.24 -5.41 5.18
C HIS A 110 -5.95 -4.63 5.47
N ARG A 111 -6.01 -3.69 6.41
CA ARG A 111 -4.80 -2.95 6.82
C ARG A 111 -3.78 -3.88 7.46
N ARG A 112 -4.23 -4.77 8.35
CA ARG A 112 -3.34 -5.73 9.02
C ARG A 112 -2.70 -6.73 8.05
N SER A 113 -3.37 -7.10 6.96
CA SER A 113 -2.83 -8.01 5.95
C SER A 113 -1.73 -7.39 5.10
N GLY A 114 -1.62 -6.06 5.07
CA GLY A 114 -0.64 -5.32 4.26
C GLY A 114 -1.22 -4.57 3.06
N ILE A 115 -2.55 -4.34 3.02
CA ILE A 115 -3.11 -3.38 2.07
C ILE A 115 -2.65 -1.98 2.47
N LEU A 116 -2.09 -1.23 1.51
CA LEU A 116 -1.52 0.10 1.72
C LEU A 116 -2.63 1.12 2.00
N ARG A 117 -2.33 2.13 2.82
CA ARG A 117 -3.29 3.19 3.20
C ARG A 117 -3.91 3.88 1.99
N ASP A 118 -3.09 4.22 1.01
CA ASP A 118 -3.48 4.96 -0.19
C ASP A 118 -4.22 4.08 -1.22
N ARG A 119 -4.34 2.77 -0.97
CA ARG A 119 -5.02 1.80 -1.84
C ARG A 119 -6.36 1.31 -1.30
N ILE A 120 -6.84 1.87 -0.20
CA ILE A 120 -8.09 1.46 0.42
C ILE A 120 -9.00 2.63 0.83
N SER A 121 -10.30 2.43 0.67
CA SER A 121 -11.34 3.23 1.31
C SER A 121 -12.16 2.39 2.30
N GLU A 122 -12.00 2.67 3.59
CA GLU A 122 -12.76 2.04 4.69
C GLU A 122 -14.04 2.83 4.97
N LEU A 123 -15.09 2.52 4.22
CA LEU A 123 -16.30 3.35 4.16
C LEU A 123 -17.11 3.38 5.47
N HIS A 124 -16.98 2.35 6.31
CA HIS A 124 -17.66 2.30 7.61
C HIS A 124 -16.68 2.49 8.80
N GLY A 125 -15.44 2.89 8.50
CA GLY A 125 -14.37 3.03 9.47
C GLY A 125 -13.69 1.72 9.84
N ASN A 126 -12.81 1.80 10.82
CA ASN A 126 -11.96 0.70 11.26
C ASN A 126 -11.91 0.67 12.80
N SER A 127 -12.18 -0.50 13.38
CA SER A 127 -12.26 -0.68 14.83
C SER A 127 -10.92 -0.49 15.56
N ASN A 128 -9.81 -0.47 14.84
CA ASN A 128 -8.46 -0.22 15.30
C ASN A 128 -8.00 1.22 15.03
N ARG A 129 -8.80 2.07 14.37
CA ARG A 129 -8.40 3.43 13.97
C ARG A 129 -9.13 4.51 14.77
N GLU A 130 -8.38 5.50 15.20
CA GLU A 130 -8.90 6.75 15.76
C GLU A 130 -8.22 7.96 15.13
N CYS A 131 -8.91 9.10 15.11
CA CYS A 131 -8.42 10.33 14.52
C CYS A 131 -8.61 11.52 15.47
N CYS A 132 -7.71 12.49 15.39
CA CYS A 132 -7.89 13.75 16.09
C CYS A 132 -8.79 14.68 15.27
N LYS A 133 -9.88 15.15 15.88
CA LYS A 133 -10.77 16.11 15.22
C LYS A 133 -10.12 17.47 14.94
N ASP A 134 -9.17 17.88 15.79
CA ASP A 134 -8.62 19.23 15.76
C ASP A 134 -7.49 19.38 14.73
N CYS A 135 -6.66 18.33 14.54
CA CYS A 135 -5.51 18.37 13.62
C CYS A 135 -5.53 17.30 12.53
N GLY A 136 -6.53 16.42 12.49
CA GLY A 136 -6.66 15.35 11.50
C GLY A 136 -5.69 14.17 11.68
N LYS A 137 -4.78 14.20 12.66
CA LYS A 137 -3.79 13.14 12.87
C LYS A 137 -4.46 11.80 13.18
N GLU A 138 -4.06 10.78 12.44
CA GLU A 138 -4.57 9.41 12.56
C GLU A 138 -3.68 8.56 13.47
N TYR A 139 -4.29 7.55 14.08
CA TYR A 139 -3.62 6.56 14.91
C TYR A 139 -4.24 5.19 14.64
N ILE A 140 -3.38 4.20 14.43
CA ILE A 140 -3.77 2.78 14.39
C ILE A 140 -3.41 2.15 15.72
N ARG A 141 -4.26 1.26 16.21
CA ARG A 141 -4.11 0.61 17.51
C ARG A 141 -4.23 -0.88 17.33
N ASP A 142 -3.30 -1.63 17.90
CA ASP A 142 -3.41 -3.09 18.03
C ASP A 142 -4.37 -3.44 19.18
N PHE A 143 -5.40 -2.62 19.40
CA PHE A 143 -6.51 -2.87 20.29
C PHE A 143 -7.73 -2.17 19.73
N ARG A 144 -8.91 -2.52 20.23
CA ARG A 144 -10.16 -1.90 19.79
C ARG A 144 -10.19 -0.43 20.23
N ALA A 145 -10.09 0.47 19.26
CA ALA A 145 -10.09 1.92 19.47
C ALA A 145 -11.50 2.51 19.66
N VAL A 146 -12.54 1.73 19.33
CA VAL A 146 -13.97 2.11 19.45
C VAL A 146 -14.31 2.57 20.87
N ALA A 147 -15.04 3.68 20.99
CA ALA A 147 -15.52 4.15 22.28
C ALA A 147 -16.34 3.08 23.02
N SER A 148 -15.95 2.79 24.27
CA SER A 148 -16.71 1.96 25.21
C SER A 148 -17.62 2.87 26.02
N TYR A 149 -18.89 2.91 25.70
CA TYR A 149 -19.79 4.02 26.05
C TYR A 149 -20.17 4.18 27.54
N GLU A 150 -20.24 5.46 27.97
CA GLU A 150 -20.92 5.91 29.20
C GLU A 150 -22.17 6.81 28.92
N LYS A 151 -22.44 7.29 27.68
CA LYS A 151 -23.48 8.32 27.41
C LYS A 151 -24.41 8.17 26.18
N SER A 152 -23.95 7.74 24.99
CA SER A 152 -24.82 7.54 23.80
C SER A 152 -24.23 6.49 22.84
N VAL A 153 -24.66 6.35 21.59
CA VAL A 153 -23.96 5.53 20.57
C VAL A 153 -23.27 6.37 19.49
N HIS A 154 -23.31 7.70 19.61
CA HIS A 154 -22.75 8.68 18.66
C HIS A 154 -21.64 9.53 19.29
N ASP A 155 -21.19 9.16 20.48
CA ASP A 155 -20.06 9.81 21.16
C ASP A 155 -18.78 9.01 20.93
N HIS A 156 -18.11 9.33 19.83
CA HIS A 156 -16.89 8.63 19.39
C HIS A 156 -15.65 8.91 20.24
N ARG A 157 -15.76 9.68 21.34
CA ARG A 157 -14.57 10.00 22.16
C ARG A 157 -13.99 8.74 22.76
N THR A 158 -12.73 8.48 22.45
CA THR A 158 -12.06 7.27 22.90
C THR A 158 -11.45 7.38 24.31
N GLY A 159 -11.56 8.57 24.91
CA GLY A 159 -10.90 8.92 26.18
C GLY A 159 -9.42 9.25 26.05
N ARG A 160 -8.82 9.08 24.87
CA ARG A 160 -7.40 9.35 24.60
C ARG A 160 -7.20 10.75 24.00
N LYS A 161 -5.96 11.26 24.14
CA LYS A 161 -5.55 12.58 23.65
C LYS A 161 -4.55 12.47 22.52
N CYS A 162 -4.65 13.39 21.56
CA CYS A 162 -3.69 13.50 20.48
C CYS A 162 -2.34 13.98 21.01
N ILE A 163 -1.27 13.24 20.71
CA ILE A 163 0.09 13.59 21.13
C ILE A 163 0.58 14.87 20.44
N ALA A 164 0.08 15.17 19.23
CA ALA A 164 0.51 16.33 18.47
C ALA A 164 -0.11 17.65 18.93
N CYS A 165 -1.38 17.67 19.35
CA CYS A 165 -2.10 18.91 19.69
C CYS A 165 -2.89 18.89 20.99
N GLY A 166 -2.96 17.76 21.71
CA GLY A 166 -3.76 17.61 22.93
C GLY A 166 -5.27 17.47 22.72
N GLY A 167 -5.74 17.51 21.47
CA GLY A 167 -7.14 17.32 21.10
C GLY A 167 -7.70 15.94 21.46
N ASN A 168 -9.02 15.80 21.47
CA ASN A 168 -9.65 14.49 21.71
C ASN A 168 -9.45 13.57 20.50
N LEU A 169 -9.15 12.30 20.76
CA LEU A 169 -9.20 11.26 19.74
C LEU A 169 -10.62 10.69 19.65
N LEU A 170 -11.08 10.51 18.41
CA LEU A 170 -12.38 9.96 18.07
C LEU A 170 -12.19 8.63 17.32
N ASP A 171 -12.97 7.61 17.66
CA ASP A 171 -13.01 6.41 16.82
C ASP A 171 -13.64 6.70 15.46
N THR A 172 -13.41 5.80 14.50
CA THR A 172 -13.84 6.00 13.12
C THR A 172 -15.07 5.19 12.72
N ILE A 173 -15.66 4.43 13.65
CA ILE A 173 -16.78 3.54 13.33
C ILE A 173 -18.00 4.37 12.97
N VAL A 174 -18.61 4.07 11.82
CA VAL A 174 -19.85 4.73 11.39
C VAL A 174 -21.05 3.96 11.95
N ASN A 175 -21.83 4.61 12.79
CA ASN A 175 -23.08 4.09 13.32
C ASN A 175 -24.27 4.44 12.43
N PHE A 176 -25.40 3.76 12.62
CA PHE A 176 -26.61 4.08 11.88
C PHE A 176 -27.08 5.50 12.15
N GLY A 177 -27.39 6.24 11.08
CA GLY A 177 -27.81 7.64 11.17
C GLY A 177 -26.66 8.64 10.95
N GLU A 178 -25.42 8.16 10.90
CA GLU A 178 -24.26 8.97 10.57
C GLU A 178 -23.97 8.96 9.07
N PHE A 179 -23.29 10.01 8.61
CA PHE A 179 -22.76 10.07 7.25
C PHE A 179 -21.48 9.24 7.15
N LEU A 180 -21.25 8.64 5.97
CA LEU A 180 -19.95 8.04 5.67
C LEU A 180 -18.87 9.12 5.64
N PRO A 181 -17.61 8.79 5.97
CA PRO A 181 -16.51 9.75 5.90
C PRO A 181 -16.34 10.26 4.46
N GLU A 182 -16.26 11.58 4.31
CA GLU A 182 -16.33 12.28 3.02
C GLU A 182 -15.19 11.90 2.07
N GLU A 183 -13.95 11.99 2.53
CA GLU A 183 -12.77 11.71 1.69
C GLU A 183 -12.70 10.23 1.24
N PRO A 184 -12.84 9.21 2.11
CA PRO A 184 -12.92 7.82 1.65
C PRO A 184 -14.07 7.58 0.67
N LEU A 185 -15.25 8.17 0.89
CA LEU A 185 -16.37 8.02 -0.04
C LEU A 185 -16.09 8.68 -1.39
N LYS A 186 -15.47 9.87 -1.40
CA LYS A 186 -15.07 10.59 -2.61
C LYS A 186 -14.04 9.79 -3.41
N LEU A 187 -13.01 9.26 -2.75
CA LEU A 187 -12.00 8.41 -3.38
C LEU A 187 -12.62 7.13 -3.96
N ALA A 188 -13.43 6.41 -3.17
CA ALA A 188 -14.14 5.22 -3.66
C ALA A 188 -15.00 5.51 -4.90
N ARG A 189 -15.71 6.64 -4.93
CA ARG A 189 -16.50 7.08 -6.10
C ARG A 189 -15.62 7.42 -7.30
N SER A 190 -14.49 8.09 -7.08
CA SER A 190 -13.53 8.42 -8.13
C SER A 190 -12.98 7.15 -8.79
N HIS A 191 -12.55 6.18 -7.98
CA HIS A 191 -12.06 4.89 -8.48
C HIS A 191 -13.17 4.09 -9.19
N ALA A 192 -14.40 4.09 -8.69
CA ALA A 192 -15.53 3.43 -9.36
C ALA A 192 -15.86 4.03 -10.73
N LYS A 193 -15.75 5.36 -10.89
CA LYS A 193 -15.95 6.00 -12.19
C LYS A 193 -14.87 5.63 -13.22
N LYS A 194 -13.63 5.45 -12.76
CA LYS A 194 -12.49 5.06 -13.61
C LYS A 194 -12.47 3.56 -13.93
N ALA A 195 -13.15 2.74 -13.11
CA ALA A 195 -13.05 1.29 -13.19
C ALA A 195 -13.66 0.70 -14.47
N ASP A 196 -12.89 -0.13 -15.16
CA ASP A 196 -13.37 -1.00 -16.24
C ASP A 196 -13.67 -2.44 -15.76
N LEU A 197 -13.27 -2.77 -14.53
CA LEU A 197 -13.66 -4.00 -13.84
C LEU A 197 -13.86 -3.74 -12.34
N CYS A 198 -15.00 -4.18 -11.80
CA CYS A 198 -15.30 -4.19 -10.37
C CYS A 198 -15.73 -5.59 -9.96
N ILE A 199 -15.07 -6.18 -8.96
CA ILE A 199 -15.49 -7.45 -8.36
C ILE A 199 -15.96 -7.18 -6.92
N ALA A 200 -17.22 -7.50 -6.63
CA ALA A 200 -17.80 -7.42 -5.29
C ALA A 200 -17.72 -8.79 -4.59
N LEU A 201 -17.08 -8.83 -3.42
CA LEU A 201 -16.82 -10.05 -2.66
C LEU A 201 -17.51 -9.99 -1.29
N GLY A 202 -18.37 -10.98 -1.01
CA GLY A 202 -18.90 -11.20 0.33
C GLY A 202 -19.76 -10.05 0.87
N SER A 203 -20.52 -9.37 0.01
CA SER A 203 -21.45 -8.31 0.40
C SER A 203 -22.83 -8.52 -0.20
N SER A 204 -23.86 -8.27 0.60
CA SER A 204 -25.26 -8.20 0.13
C SER A 204 -25.56 -6.97 -0.75
N LEU A 205 -24.65 -5.98 -0.77
CA LEU A 205 -24.80 -4.72 -1.53
C LEU A 205 -26.07 -3.92 -1.17
N SER A 206 -26.53 -4.03 0.08
CA SER A 206 -27.81 -3.49 0.55
C SER A 206 -27.76 -2.11 1.20
N VAL A 207 -26.56 -1.56 1.42
CA VAL A 207 -26.36 -0.36 2.26
C VAL A 207 -25.83 0.81 1.44
N PRO A 208 -26.69 1.75 1.00
CA PRO A 208 -26.24 3.02 0.43
C PRO A 208 -25.70 3.95 1.53
N PRO A 209 -24.79 4.88 1.19
CA PRO A 209 -24.24 5.13 -0.15
C PRO A 209 -23.08 4.20 -0.55
N ALA A 210 -22.62 3.31 0.34
CA ALA A 210 -21.51 2.39 0.04
C ALA A 210 -21.83 1.45 -1.14
N SER A 211 -23.05 0.94 -1.22
CA SER A 211 -23.52 0.13 -2.35
C SER A 211 -23.53 0.90 -3.68
N GLY A 212 -23.55 2.24 -3.65
CA GLY A 212 -23.46 3.06 -4.87
C GLY A 212 -22.14 2.91 -5.63
N ILE A 213 -21.10 2.38 -5.00
CA ILE A 213 -19.78 2.14 -5.62
C ILE A 213 -19.86 1.04 -6.68
N PRO A 214 -20.21 -0.23 -6.35
CA PRO A 214 -20.40 -1.27 -7.37
C PRO A 214 -21.57 -0.96 -8.30
N GLU A 215 -22.63 -0.27 -7.83
CA GLU A 215 -23.74 0.17 -8.68
C GLU A 215 -23.27 1.09 -9.82
N THR A 216 -22.34 2.01 -9.53
CA THR A 216 -21.74 2.89 -10.55
C THR A 216 -21.05 2.08 -11.65
N CYS A 217 -20.35 0.99 -11.26
CA CYS A 217 -19.67 0.11 -12.20
C CYS A 217 -20.69 -0.69 -13.03
N GLY A 218 -21.65 -1.36 -12.38
CA GLY A 218 -22.65 -2.20 -13.07
C GLY A 218 -23.60 -1.43 -14.00
N LYS A 219 -23.82 -0.13 -13.77
CA LYS A 219 -24.59 0.73 -14.69
C LYS A 219 -23.78 1.27 -15.86
N SER A 220 -22.45 1.19 -15.81
CA SER A 220 -21.57 1.71 -16.84
C SER A 220 -21.38 0.68 -17.95
N ARG A 221 -21.55 1.09 -19.22
CA ARG A 221 -21.22 0.23 -20.38
C ARG A 221 -19.71 0.01 -20.55
N LYS A 222 -18.88 0.85 -19.92
CA LYS A 222 -17.41 0.79 -19.99
C LYS A 222 -16.81 -0.12 -18.91
N SER A 223 -17.63 -0.63 -17.99
CA SER A 223 -17.19 -1.43 -16.85
C SER A 223 -17.87 -2.79 -16.82
N LYS A 224 -17.26 -3.74 -16.11
CA LYS A 224 -17.84 -5.04 -15.80
C LYS A 224 -18.02 -5.19 -14.30
N LEU A 225 -19.21 -5.55 -13.85
CA LEU A 225 -19.50 -5.86 -12.45
C LEU A 225 -19.64 -7.37 -12.27
N ILE A 226 -18.76 -7.96 -11.46
CA ILE A 226 -18.83 -9.37 -11.05
C ILE A 226 -19.17 -9.43 -9.57
N ILE A 227 -20.09 -10.31 -9.20
CA ILE A 227 -20.52 -10.49 -7.82
C ILE A 227 -20.22 -11.91 -7.38
N CYS A 228 -19.43 -12.07 -6.31
CA CYS A 228 -19.22 -13.33 -5.61
C CYS A 228 -19.84 -13.25 -4.22
N ASN A 229 -20.96 -13.92 -4.03
CA ASN A 229 -21.66 -13.96 -2.74
C ASN A 229 -22.51 -15.24 -2.65
N LEU A 230 -22.61 -15.82 -1.45
CA LEU A 230 -23.44 -17.02 -1.25
C LEU A 230 -24.94 -16.72 -1.32
N GLN A 231 -25.33 -15.50 -0.95
CA GLN A 231 -26.73 -15.05 -0.91
C GLN A 231 -27.02 -14.08 -2.04
N GLU A 232 -28.27 -14.01 -2.46
CA GLU A 232 -28.71 -13.04 -3.46
C GLU A 232 -28.44 -11.60 -2.99
N THR A 233 -28.00 -10.76 -3.91
CA THR A 233 -27.64 -9.36 -3.64
C THR A 233 -28.69 -8.39 -4.15
N PHE A 234 -28.58 -7.11 -3.80
CA PHE A 234 -29.50 -6.08 -4.32
C PHE A 234 -29.17 -5.62 -5.75
N MET A 235 -28.15 -6.20 -6.39
CA MET A 235 -27.64 -5.76 -7.69
C MET A 235 -27.65 -6.88 -8.74
N GLU A 236 -28.45 -7.92 -8.54
CA GLU A 236 -28.53 -9.06 -9.48
C GLU A 236 -28.77 -8.63 -10.93
N GLY A 237 -29.67 -7.65 -11.13
CA GLY A 237 -30.07 -7.19 -12.46
C GLY A 237 -29.05 -6.34 -13.23
N ILE A 238 -27.92 -5.97 -12.61
CA ILE A 238 -26.89 -5.12 -13.24
C ILE A 238 -25.48 -5.73 -13.21
N ALA A 239 -25.32 -6.94 -12.67
CA ALA A 239 -24.03 -7.63 -12.73
C ALA A 239 -23.89 -8.38 -14.05
N ASP A 240 -22.68 -8.38 -14.60
CA ASP A 240 -22.32 -9.15 -15.78
C ASP A 240 -22.10 -10.63 -15.47
N MET A 241 -21.74 -10.95 -14.23
CA MET A 241 -21.51 -12.32 -13.77
C MET A 241 -21.80 -12.48 -12.28
N HIS A 242 -22.48 -13.57 -11.95
CA HIS A 242 -22.78 -14.00 -10.58
C HIS A 242 -22.06 -15.30 -10.26
N ILE A 243 -21.44 -15.34 -9.09
CA ILE A 243 -20.67 -16.48 -8.61
C ILE A 243 -21.18 -16.83 -7.22
N TRP A 244 -21.82 -17.99 -7.11
CA TRP A 244 -22.34 -18.49 -5.84
C TRP A 244 -21.26 -19.30 -5.15
N ALA A 245 -20.34 -18.64 -4.45
CA ALA A 245 -19.24 -19.30 -3.76
C ALA A 245 -18.74 -18.51 -2.53
N GLU A 246 -18.04 -19.20 -1.63
CA GLU A 246 -17.17 -18.55 -0.66
C GLU A 246 -16.05 -17.78 -1.39
N SER A 247 -15.73 -16.58 -0.92
CA SER A 247 -14.71 -15.74 -1.59
C SER A 247 -13.34 -16.40 -1.63
N ASP A 248 -12.95 -17.15 -0.59
CA ASP A 248 -11.68 -17.88 -0.56
C ASP A 248 -11.59 -18.95 -1.67
N VAL A 249 -12.71 -19.62 -1.97
CA VAL A 249 -12.81 -20.66 -3.01
C VAL A 249 -12.60 -20.04 -4.39
N LEU A 250 -13.22 -18.89 -4.65
CA LEU A 250 -13.05 -18.15 -5.91
C LEU A 250 -11.64 -17.56 -6.03
N MET A 251 -11.19 -16.81 -5.03
CA MET A 251 -9.92 -16.09 -5.11
C MET A 251 -8.73 -17.03 -5.21
N THR A 252 -8.75 -18.17 -4.53
CA THR A 252 -7.70 -19.19 -4.69
C THR A 252 -7.60 -19.69 -6.14
N ARG A 253 -8.74 -19.88 -6.81
CA ARG A 253 -8.79 -20.30 -8.22
C ARG A 253 -8.32 -19.22 -9.18
N VAL A 254 -8.73 -17.98 -8.94
CA VAL A 254 -8.31 -16.81 -9.74
C VAL A 254 -6.79 -16.62 -9.62
N MET A 255 -6.24 -16.65 -8.41
CA MET A 255 -4.81 -16.47 -8.18
C MET A 255 -3.97 -17.57 -8.82
N ASN A 256 -4.39 -18.84 -8.72
CA ASN A 256 -3.71 -19.96 -9.38
C ASN A 256 -3.65 -19.76 -10.91
N ARG A 257 -4.76 -19.37 -11.54
CA ARG A 257 -4.85 -19.10 -12.99
C ARG A 257 -4.09 -17.86 -13.44
N LEU A 258 -3.92 -16.87 -12.55
CA LEU A 258 -3.02 -15.74 -12.79
C LEU A 258 -1.54 -16.13 -12.69
N GLY A 259 -1.24 -17.27 -12.06
CA GLY A 259 0.14 -17.66 -11.72
C GLY A 259 0.69 -16.92 -10.50
N TYR A 260 -0.18 -16.33 -9.68
CA TYR A 260 0.21 -15.58 -8.48
C TYR A 260 0.06 -16.46 -7.24
N THR A 261 1.11 -16.48 -6.41
CA THR A 261 1.09 -17.21 -5.14
C THR A 261 0.43 -16.35 -4.08
N ILE A 262 -0.56 -16.89 -3.36
CA ILE A 262 -1.15 -16.19 -2.21
C ILE A 262 -0.12 -16.21 -1.07
N PRO A 263 0.40 -15.06 -0.62
CA PRO A 263 1.40 -15.02 0.44
C PRO A 263 0.79 -15.46 1.78
N SER A 264 1.59 -16.13 2.60
CA SER A 264 1.23 -16.38 4.00
C SER A 264 1.14 -15.07 4.76
N PHE A 265 0.20 -14.98 5.69
CA PHE A 265 0.10 -13.82 6.58
C PHE A 265 1.37 -13.67 7.43
N THR A 266 2.00 -12.51 7.34
CA THR A 266 3.12 -12.09 8.18
C THR A 266 2.78 -10.75 8.80
N LEU A 267 2.88 -10.65 10.12
CA LEU A 267 2.64 -9.42 10.85
C LEU A 267 3.87 -8.52 10.72
N LYS A 268 3.73 -7.40 10.02
CA LYS A 268 4.78 -6.39 9.83
C LYS A 268 4.60 -5.24 10.81
N ARG A 269 5.68 -4.79 11.43
CA ARG A 269 5.72 -3.70 12.41
C ARG A 269 6.96 -2.85 12.19
N ARG A 270 6.85 -1.54 12.35
CA ARG A 270 7.98 -0.61 12.20
C ARG A 270 8.18 0.23 13.44
N LEU A 271 9.40 0.19 13.96
CA LEU A 271 9.82 0.96 15.13
C LEU A 271 10.88 1.98 14.72
N VAL A 272 10.68 3.24 15.09
CA VAL A 272 11.62 4.34 14.84
C VAL A 272 12.20 4.81 16.15
N LEU A 273 13.53 4.87 16.22
CA LEU A 273 14.29 5.38 17.36
C LEU A 273 15.01 6.65 16.95
N LYS A 274 14.96 7.65 17.83
CA LYS A 274 15.70 8.90 17.68
C LYS A 274 16.26 9.38 19.01
N ILE A 275 17.35 10.13 18.94
CA ILE A 275 17.89 10.86 20.09
C ILE A 275 17.44 12.30 19.99
N GLU A 276 16.85 12.78 21.08
CA GLU A 276 16.44 14.16 21.27
C GLU A 276 17.07 14.73 22.55
N ARG A 277 16.90 16.04 22.77
CA ARG A 277 17.20 16.69 24.05
C ARG A 277 15.92 17.11 24.74
N ASP A 278 15.84 16.86 26.03
CA ASP A 278 14.76 17.39 26.86
C ASP A 278 14.96 18.88 27.21
N ALA A 279 14.01 19.45 27.94
CA ALA A 279 14.06 20.85 28.40
C ALA A 279 15.29 21.20 29.27
N HIS A 280 16.03 20.19 29.77
CA HIS A 280 17.25 20.36 30.56
C HIS A 280 18.50 19.98 29.78
N ALA A 281 18.42 19.92 28.44
CA ALA A 281 19.48 19.53 27.51
C ALA A 281 20.05 18.10 27.71
N ARG A 282 19.31 17.23 28.41
CA ARG A 282 19.68 15.82 28.61
C ARG A 282 19.27 15.01 27.40
N GLN A 283 20.11 14.05 26.99
CA GLN A 283 19.78 13.13 25.91
C GLN A 283 18.61 12.22 26.30
N VAL A 284 17.68 12.07 25.35
CA VAL A 284 16.51 11.21 25.46
C VAL A 284 16.46 10.32 24.23
N ILE A 285 16.46 9.01 24.42
CA ILE A 285 16.11 8.08 23.34
C ILE A 285 14.58 7.96 23.32
N VAL A 286 13.98 8.28 22.18
CA VAL A 286 12.53 8.18 21.95
C VAL A 286 12.27 7.07 20.96
N LEU A 287 11.47 6.09 21.36
CA LEU A 287 11.00 5.01 20.49
C LEU A 287 9.53 5.27 20.12
N THR A 288 9.24 5.25 18.82
CA THR A 288 7.90 5.46 18.24
C THR A 288 7.55 4.32 17.30
N CYS A 289 6.40 3.72 17.50
CA CYS A 289 5.85 2.69 16.65
C CYS A 289 5.03 3.33 15.52
N VAL A 290 5.26 2.94 14.27
CA VAL A 290 4.63 3.54 13.08
C VAL A 290 4.23 2.49 12.05
N ASP A 291 3.34 2.89 11.13
CA ASP A 291 3.00 2.13 9.93
C ASP A 291 3.98 2.48 8.81
N ASP A 292 3.82 1.84 7.65
CA ASP A 292 4.65 2.05 6.47
C ASP A 292 4.68 3.52 5.97
N ASP A 293 3.57 4.24 6.14
CA ASP A 293 3.37 5.64 5.80
C ASP A 293 3.71 6.63 6.94
N GLY A 294 4.21 6.14 8.07
CA GLY A 294 4.55 6.95 9.24
C GLY A 294 3.38 7.24 10.19
N THR A 295 2.17 6.74 9.90
CA THR A 295 1.03 6.82 10.83
C THR A 295 1.41 6.15 12.16
N PRO A 296 1.21 6.79 13.32
CA PRO A 296 1.50 6.16 14.61
C PRO A 296 0.66 4.88 14.81
N VAL A 297 1.33 3.78 15.20
CA VAL A 297 0.70 2.48 15.47
C VAL A 297 1.03 2.02 16.88
N THR A 298 0.05 1.72 17.73
CA THR A 298 0.35 1.14 19.06
C THR A 298 0.27 -0.37 19.02
N TYR A 299 1.41 -1.06 19.07
CA TYR A 299 1.49 -2.53 19.16
C TYR A 299 2.36 -3.05 20.31
N LEU A 300 3.03 -2.16 21.04
CA LEU A 300 3.83 -2.51 22.23
C LEU A 300 3.04 -2.26 23.51
N HIS A 301 3.13 -3.21 24.43
CA HIS A 301 2.66 -3.07 25.81
C HIS A 301 3.69 -2.31 26.67
N SER A 302 4.98 -2.63 26.51
CA SER A 302 6.04 -1.90 27.19
C SER A 302 7.39 -1.99 26.48
N VAL A 303 8.28 -1.07 26.83
CA VAL A 303 9.70 -1.13 26.45
C VAL A 303 10.52 -1.12 27.74
N LYS A 304 11.44 -2.06 27.87
CA LYS A 304 12.40 -2.17 28.99
C LYS A 304 13.81 -1.93 28.49
N LEU A 305 14.57 -1.13 29.22
CA LEU A 305 16.02 -1.02 29.03
C LEU A 305 16.69 -2.21 29.75
N GLU A 306 17.31 -3.13 29.00
CA GLU A 306 17.69 -4.46 29.50
C GLU A 306 18.60 -4.43 30.73
N ASP A 307 19.62 -3.59 30.70
CA ASP A 307 20.60 -3.43 31.79
C ASP A 307 20.08 -2.56 32.95
N SER A 308 18.77 -2.34 33.03
CA SER A 308 18.15 -1.52 34.07
C SER A 308 16.78 -2.04 34.51
N ARG A 309 16.28 -1.49 35.62
CA ARG A 309 14.90 -1.71 36.07
C ARG A 309 13.89 -0.78 35.40
N ARG A 310 14.31 0.04 34.44
CA ARG A 310 13.47 1.08 33.81
C ARG A 310 12.59 0.44 32.75
N ILE A 311 11.28 0.63 32.90
CA ILE A 311 10.24 0.15 31.99
C ILE A 311 9.30 1.31 31.69
N VAL A 312 9.05 1.58 30.42
CA VAL A 312 8.08 2.59 29.95
C VAL A 312 6.88 1.86 29.34
N ARG A 313 5.67 2.25 29.75
CA ARG A 313 4.40 1.60 29.34
C ARG A 313 3.48 2.52 28.54
N SER A 314 3.92 3.74 28.25
CA SER A 314 3.14 4.76 27.56
C SER A 314 3.94 5.34 26.42
N GLU A 315 3.30 5.45 25.25
CA GLU A 315 3.88 6.08 24.08
C GLU A 315 3.89 7.63 24.20
N PRO A 316 4.90 8.30 23.64
CA PRO A 316 6.11 7.72 23.05
C PRO A 316 7.05 7.14 24.13
N PHE A 317 7.69 6.01 23.86
CA PHE A 317 8.53 5.34 24.86
C PHE A 317 9.86 6.09 25.00
N SER A 318 10.02 6.86 26.08
CA SER A 318 11.13 7.82 26.20
C SER A 318 12.06 7.47 27.37
N PHE A 319 13.36 7.40 27.09
CA PHE A 319 14.40 7.09 28.08
C PHE A 319 15.38 8.26 28.19
N VAL A 320 15.27 9.02 29.29
CA VAL A 320 16.22 10.09 29.63
C VAL A 320 17.51 9.50 30.20
N PHE A 321 18.67 9.97 29.76
CA PHE A 321 19.99 9.60 30.28
C PHE A 321 20.61 10.80 31.02
N ARG A 322 21.13 10.56 32.23
CA ARG A 322 21.73 11.63 33.07
C ARG A 322 23.12 11.99 32.60
N GLU A 323 23.89 10.97 32.25
CA GLU A 323 25.20 11.10 31.61
C GLU A 323 24.96 10.96 30.10
N GLY A 324 25.63 11.79 29.30
CA GLY A 324 25.53 11.71 27.86
C GLY A 324 26.04 10.37 27.36
N LEU A 325 25.29 9.75 26.46
CA LEU A 325 25.71 8.58 25.70
C LEU A 325 26.72 9.03 24.64
N SER A 326 27.85 8.33 24.59
CA SER A 326 28.82 8.51 23.51
C SER A 326 28.27 7.92 22.21
N THR A 327 28.66 8.50 21.09
CA THR A 327 28.50 7.91 19.75
C THR A 327 28.97 6.45 19.75
N GLY A 328 28.22 5.58 19.09
CA GLY A 328 28.48 4.14 19.01
C GLY A 328 28.23 3.37 20.31
N ALA A 329 27.72 4.03 21.37
CA ALA A 329 27.27 3.30 22.55
C ALA A 329 26.07 2.41 22.18
N GLU A 330 26.16 1.14 22.56
CA GLU A 330 25.08 0.18 22.36
C GLU A 330 24.10 0.21 23.54
N VAL A 331 22.82 0.35 23.22
CA VAL A 331 21.71 0.38 24.18
C VAL A 331 20.70 -0.69 23.78
N LYS A 332 20.40 -1.61 24.70
CA LYS A 332 19.51 -2.74 24.42
C LYS A 332 18.10 -2.48 24.95
N PHE A 333 17.10 -2.57 24.06
CA PHE A 333 15.69 -2.42 24.42
C PHE A 333 14.95 -3.73 24.24
N ALA A 334 14.39 -4.27 25.34
CA ALA A 334 13.44 -5.36 25.30
C ALA A 334 12.02 -4.81 25.02
N LEU A 335 11.45 -5.25 23.91
CA LEU A 335 10.13 -4.91 23.40
C LEU A 335 9.12 -5.98 23.86
N GLU A 336 8.11 -5.56 24.60
CA GLU A 336 6.98 -6.41 24.99
C GLU A 336 5.77 -6.06 24.12
N PHE A 337 5.33 -6.99 23.28
CA PHE A 337 4.19 -6.79 22.38
C PHE A 337 2.86 -7.02 23.09
N MET A 338 1.77 -6.55 22.50
CA MET A 338 0.42 -6.85 22.99
C MET A 338 0.06 -8.34 22.91
N GLY A 339 0.73 -9.12 22.04
CA GLY A 339 0.71 -10.58 22.10
C GLY A 339 -0.51 -11.26 21.48
N HIS A 340 -1.22 -10.61 20.55
CA HIS A 340 -2.44 -11.17 19.94
C HIS A 340 -2.21 -12.47 19.17
N TYR A 341 -0.99 -12.66 18.66
CA TYR A 341 -0.57 -13.81 17.87
C TYR A 341 0.50 -14.66 18.59
N ASN A 342 0.72 -14.44 19.88
CA ASN A 342 1.81 -15.01 20.69
C ASN A 342 3.21 -14.56 20.24
N GLU A 343 3.34 -13.29 19.87
CA GLU A 343 4.63 -12.72 19.52
C GLU A 343 5.61 -12.81 20.69
N PRO A 344 6.85 -13.29 20.47
CA PRO A 344 7.85 -13.29 21.52
C PRO A 344 8.31 -11.86 21.83
N ASN A 345 8.80 -11.66 23.05
CA ASN A 345 9.54 -10.44 23.36
C ASN A 345 10.82 -10.40 22.54
N VAL A 346 11.14 -9.22 21.98
CA VAL A 346 12.32 -9.03 21.12
C VAL A 346 13.26 -8.05 21.80
N VAL A 347 14.55 -8.35 21.81
CA VAL A 347 15.57 -7.38 22.21
C VAL A 347 16.19 -6.78 20.96
N ILE A 348 16.18 -5.46 20.86
CA ILE A 348 16.86 -4.73 19.80
C ILE A 348 18.10 -4.03 20.35
N ASP A 349 19.15 -4.01 19.53
CA ASP A 349 20.42 -3.34 19.83
C ASP A 349 20.48 -2.01 19.09
N TYR A 350 20.41 -0.91 19.84
CA TYR A 350 20.45 0.46 19.33
C TYR A 350 21.84 1.06 19.50
N SER A 351 22.46 1.46 18.39
CA SER A 351 23.76 2.13 18.38
C SER A 351 23.51 3.62 18.30
N VAL A 352 24.05 4.38 19.24
CA VAL A 352 23.90 5.84 19.28
C VAL A 352 24.53 6.45 18.02
N PRO A 353 23.75 7.10 17.14
CA PRO A 353 24.27 7.64 15.88
C PRO A 353 25.24 8.80 16.11
N GLU A 354 26.10 9.06 15.12
CA GLU A 354 27.02 10.21 15.09
C GLU A 354 26.26 11.54 15.00
N GLU A 355 25.19 11.56 14.20
CA GLU A 355 24.44 12.77 13.92
C GLU A 355 23.24 12.92 14.86
N GLU A 356 23.12 14.10 15.48
CA GLU A 356 22.03 14.40 16.40
C GLU A 356 20.70 14.51 15.64
N GLY A 357 19.70 13.76 16.09
CA GLY A 357 18.38 13.66 15.48
C GLY A 357 18.22 12.54 14.44
N ALA A 358 19.31 11.89 14.00
CA ALA A 358 19.25 10.76 13.07
C ALA A 358 18.28 9.67 13.56
N GLU A 359 17.51 9.12 12.61
CA GLU A 359 16.52 8.09 12.90
C GLU A 359 17.10 6.70 12.62
N THR A 360 16.83 5.75 13.51
CA THR A 360 17.11 4.34 13.27
C THR A 360 15.79 3.59 13.20
N VAL A 361 15.57 2.92 12.08
CA VAL A 361 14.33 2.20 11.79
C VAL A 361 14.57 0.71 11.95
N TYR A 362 13.66 0.04 12.65
CA TYR A 362 13.61 -1.41 12.75
C TYR A 362 12.33 -1.90 12.11
N ASP A 363 12.47 -2.71 11.07
CA ASP A 363 11.36 -3.44 10.46
C ASP A 363 11.31 -4.84 11.09
N LEU A 364 10.20 -5.12 11.77
CA LEU A 364 9.95 -6.36 12.51
C LEU A 364 8.90 -7.16 11.75
N SER A 365 9.20 -8.41 11.44
CA SER A 365 8.31 -9.32 10.72
C SER A 365 8.09 -10.61 11.52
N TYR A 366 6.83 -10.94 11.80
CA TYR A 366 6.45 -12.14 12.55
C TYR A 366 5.53 -13.04 11.74
N ASP A 367 5.93 -14.29 11.55
CA ASP A 367 5.10 -15.35 10.94
C ASP A 367 4.40 -16.13 12.08
N PRO A 368 3.08 -15.94 12.30
CA PRO A 368 2.35 -16.63 13.36
C PRO A 368 2.16 -18.13 13.10
N ALA A 369 2.31 -18.60 11.86
CA ALA A 369 2.25 -20.02 11.54
C ALA A 369 3.57 -20.74 11.88
N LYS A 370 4.70 -20.05 11.70
CA LYS A 370 6.04 -20.58 12.00
C LYS A 370 6.59 -20.16 13.36
N LEU A 371 5.89 -19.28 14.09
CA LEU A 371 6.33 -18.68 15.35
C LEU A 371 7.74 -18.06 15.25
N THR A 372 8.06 -17.45 14.11
CA THR A 372 9.40 -16.93 13.80
C THR A 372 9.34 -15.41 13.67
N MET A 373 10.28 -14.71 14.31
CA MET A 373 10.41 -13.25 14.29
C MET A 373 11.73 -12.86 13.62
N ILE A 374 11.69 -11.91 12.69
CA ILE A 374 12.85 -11.32 12.01
C ILE A 374 12.86 -9.82 12.33
N ALA A 375 14.03 -9.28 12.65
CA ALA A 375 14.22 -7.85 12.90
C ALA A 375 15.34 -7.33 11.99
N SER A 376 15.01 -6.42 11.08
CA SER A 376 15.97 -5.77 10.17
C SER A 376 16.19 -4.34 10.61
N LYS A 377 17.44 -3.87 10.62
CA LYS A 377 17.83 -2.54 11.08
C LYS A 377 18.29 -1.67 9.90
N LEU A 378 17.79 -0.45 9.83
CA LEU A 378 18.16 0.56 8.83
C LEU A 378 18.53 1.88 9.54
N PHE A 379 19.66 2.48 9.18
CA PHE A 379 20.10 3.79 9.70
C PHE A 379 19.77 4.91 8.70
N ILE A 380 19.21 6.02 9.18
CA ILE A 380 18.84 7.19 8.37
C ILE A 380 19.49 8.45 8.98
N THR A 381 20.40 9.10 8.25
CA THR A 381 21.07 10.36 8.65
C THR A 381 20.25 11.59 8.26
N LEU A 382 20.42 12.69 8.99
CA LEU A 382 19.54 13.85 9.01
C LEU A 382 19.87 14.88 7.90
N GLY A 383 19.70 14.46 6.65
CA GLY A 383 19.44 15.34 5.50
C GLY A 383 18.08 15.05 4.86
N ILE A 384 17.39 14.00 5.33
CA ILE A 384 16.15 13.49 4.79
C ILE A 384 15.08 13.76 5.84
N SER A 385 14.44 14.94 5.75
CA SER A 385 13.09 15.14 6.28
C SER A 385 12.24 13.94 5.90
N LEU A 386 11.38 13.43 6.80
CA LEU A 386 10.39 12.38 6.54
C LEU A 386 9.63 12.64 5.23
N CYS A 387 10.23 12.10 4.19
CA CYS A 387 9.78 11.69 2.89
C CYS A 387 10.90 10.69 2.56
N VAL A 388 10.72 9.42 2.96
CA VAL A 388 11.62 8.34 2.53
C VAL A 388 11.45 8.24 1.02
N ASN A 389 12.15 9.11 0.30
CA ASN A 389 12.14 9.27 -1.14
C ASN A 389 13.33 8.53 -1.72
N ALA A 390 13.69 7.37 -1.16
CA ALA A 390 14.65 6.49 -1.80
C ALA A 390 14.06 5.09 -1.91
N PHE A 391 14.34 4.42 -3.02
CA PHE A 391 13.99 3.02 -3.26
C PHE A 391 15.13 2.34 -4.01
N SER A 392 15.28 1.04 -3.81
CA SER A 392 16.15 0.20 -4.63
C SER A 392 15.30 -0.68 -5.54
N LEU A 393 15.82 -0.99 -6.73
CA LEU A 393 15.18 -1.91 -7.68
C LEU A 393 15.55 -3.37 -7.40
N TYR A 394 16.70 -3.59 -6.76
CA TYR A 394 17.24 -4.93 -6.50
C TYR A 394 17.78 -5.04 -5.08
N GLU A 395 17.55 -6.19 -4.45
CA GLU A 395 18.22 -6.53 -3.19
C GLU A 395 19.60 -7.13 -3.48
N SER A 396 20.64 -6.65 -2.79
CA SER A 396 22.01 -7.15 -2.96
C SER A 396 22.10 -8.66 -2.66
N GLY A 397 22.83 -9.38 -3.51
CA GLY A 397 23.09 -10.81 -3.38
C GLY A 397 21.94 -11.72 -3.83
N THR A 398 20.87 -11.17 -4.41
CA THR A 398 19.76 -11.97 -4.94
C THR A 398 20.11 -12.65 -6.26
N ASP A 399 20.89 -11.99 -7.12
CA ASP A 399 21.39 -12.55 -8.37
C ASP A 399 22.82 -13.05 -8.17
N LYS A 400 23.00 -14.38 -8.12
CA LYS A 400 24.32 -14.99 -7.87
C LYS A 400 25.21 -15.02 -9.11
N ASP A 401 24.66 -14.68 -10.28
CA ASP A 401 25.30 -14.81 -11.57
C ASP A 401 25.88 -13.48 -12.08
N VAL A 402 25.86 -12.42 -11.25
CA VAL A 402 26.42 -11.09 -11.59
C VAL A 402 27.71 -10.79 -10.82
N SER A 403 28.52 -9.87 -11.37
CA SER A 403 29.74 -9.39 -10.69
C SER A 403 29.40 -8.62 -9.42
N LYS A 404 30.34 -8.53 -8.46
CA LYS A 404 30.15 -7.71 -7.25
C LYS A 404 29.94 -6.21 -7.56
N ALA A 405 30.52 -5.72 -8.66
CA ALA A 405 30.32 -4.36 -9.11
C ALA A 405 28.89 -4.17 -9.63
N CYS A 406 28.41 -5.10 -10.46
CA CYS A 406 27.04 -5.13 -10.95
C CYS A 406 26.02 -5.25 -9.82
N ASP A 407 26.24 -6.13 -8.83
CA ASP A 407 25.36 -6.26 -7.66
C ASP A 407 25.28 -4.93 -6.88
N LYS A 408 26.43 -4.28 -6.62
CA LYS A 408 26.49 -2.96 -5.97
C LYS A 408 25.75 -1.90 -6.77
N ALA A 409 25.90 -1.89 -8.09
CA ALA A 409 25.23 -0.95 -8.99
C ALA A 409 23.71 -1.16 -9.02
N MET A 410 23.26 -2.41 -9.18
CA MET A 410 21.85 -2.77 -9.23
C MET A 410 21.13 -2.50 -7.90
N SER A 411 21.80 -2.74 -6.76
CA SER A 411 21.23 -2.54 -5.44
C SER A 411 21.40 -1.11 -4.90
N ALA A 412 21.95 -0.19 -5.69
CA ALA A 412 22.12 1.19 -5.27
C ALA A 412 20.76 1.89 -5.08
N ASP A 413 20.66 2.72 -4.04
CA ASP A 413 19.47 3.50 -3.78
C ASP A 413 19.27 4.56 -4.87
N ILE A 414 18.02 4.68 -5.33
CA ILE A 414 17.56 5.75 -6.20
C ILE A 414 16.87 6.78 -5.32
N ASP A 415 17.49 7.96 -5.17
CA ASP A 415 16.99 9.11 -4.41
C ASP A 415 15.87 9.84 -5.18
N CYS A 416 14.73 9.16 -5.26
CA CYS A 416 13.50 9.67 -5.83
C CYS A 416 12.26 9.30 -4.98
N ASN A 417 11.28 10.20 -4.93
CA ASN A 417 9.98 9.92 -4.31
C ASN A 417 9.45 8.54 -4.75
N LYS A 418 9.05 7.71 -3.79
CA LYS A 418 8.62 6.32 -4.03
C LYS A 418 7.51 6.18 -5.07
N LYS A 419 6.72 7.23 -5.31
CA LYS A 419 5.74 7.24 -6.40
C LYS A 419 6.40 7.00 -7.77
N ALA A 420 7.64 7.44 -7.97
CA ALA A 420 8.37 7.21 -9.21
C ALA A 420 8.65 5.72 -9.47
N PHE A 421 8.77 4.89 -8.43
CA PHE A 421 8.87 3.43 -8.60
C PHE A 421 7.69 2.85 -9.40
N SER A 422 6.50 3.47 -9.31
CA SER A 422 5.33 3.02 -10.07
C SER A 422 5.53 3.06 -11.59
N PHE A 423 6.50 3.85 -12.08
CA PHE A 423 6.88 3.98 -13.49
C PHE A 423 7.64 2.77 -14.06
N ILE A 424 8.04 1.81 -13.20
CA ILE A 424 8.81 0.62 -13.59
C ILE A 424 8.12 -0.27 -14.61
N ASN A 425 6.79 -0.27 -14.60
CA ASN A 425 5.97 -1.06 -15.51
C ASN A 425 5.93 -0.47 -16.93
N GLY A 426 6.46 0.74 -17.12
CA GLY A 426 6.33 1.49 -18.36
C GLY A 426 4.88 1.92 -18.62
N GLY A 427 4.71 2.93 -19.47
CA GLY A 427 3.39 3.45 -19.81
C GLY A 427 3.28 4.95 -19.55
N TRP A 428 2.11 5.50 -19.88
CA TRP A 428 1.77 6.87 -19.54
C TRP A 428 1.04 6.91 -18.20
N TYR A 429 1.46 7.80 -17.30
CA TYR A 429 0.97 7.83 -15.92
C TYR A 429 -0.02 8.97 -15.61
N GLY A 430 -0.42 9.76 -16.62
CA GLY A 430 -1.40 10.85 -16.43
C GLY A 430 -0.94 11.89 -15.41
N SER A 431 -1.84 12.80 -15.01
CA SER A 431 -1.56 13.68 -13.87
C SER A 431 -1.41 12.85 -12.60
N LEU A 432 -0.51 13.26 -11.71
CA LEU A 432 -0.41 12.66 -10.39
C LEU A 432 -1.45 13.26 -9.45
N ASP A 433 -1.73 12.57 -8.33
CA ASP A 433 -2.86 12.83 -7.44
C ASP A 433 -2.93 14.29 -6.88
N SER A 434 -1.85 15.06 -6.96
CA SER A 434 -1.81 16.51 -6.69
C SER A 434 -0.56 17.18 -7.28
N GLU A 435 -0.61 18.50 -7.47
CA GLU A 435 0.56 19.31 -7.85
C GLU A 435 1.71 19.15 -6.84
N ALA A 436 1.40 19.15 -5.53
CA ALA A 436 2.39 18.94 -4.48
C ALA A 436 3.10 17.57 -4.56
N LEU A 437 2.36 16.51 -4.92
CA LEU A 437 2.96 15.20 -5.18
C LEU A 437 3.81 15.22 -6.46
N THR A 438 3.34 15.93 -7.49
CA THR A 438 4.07 16.08 -8.74
C THR A 438 5.39 16.83 -8.53
N ASP A 439 5.39 17.93 -7.78
CA ASP A 439 6.61 18.65 -7.40
C ASP A 439 7.55 17.76 -6.57
N ALA A 440 7.01 16.94 -5.65
CA ALA A 440 7.81 16.02 -4.84
C ALA A 440 8.46 14.90 -5.64
N VAL A 441 7.84 14.46 -6.74
CA VAL A 441 8.41 13.49 -7.69
C VAL A 441 9.40 14.17 -8.63
N CYS A 442 9.05 15.35 -9.14
CA CYS A 442 9.74 16.06 -10.21
C CYS A 442 10.90 16.92 -9.71
N THR A 443 11.80 16.31 -8.94
CA THR A 443 13.02 16.95 -8.45
C THR A 443 14.21 16.65 -9.36
N ASN A 444 15.15 17.60 -9.45
CA ASN A 444 16.41 17.37 -10.17
C ASN A 444 17.22 16.23 -9.53
N THR A 445 17.13 16.06 -8.21
CA THR A 445 17.78 14.97 -7.48
C THR A 445 17.26 13.61 -7.94
N CYS A 446 15.93 13.44 -8.05
CA CYS A 446 15.34 12.23 -8.59
C CYS A 446 15.81 11.94 -10.02
N SER A 447 15.78 12.95 -10.89
CA SER A 447 16.21 12.79 -12.28
C SER A 447 17.66 12.34 -12.39
N GLN A 448 18.54 12.96 -11.60
CA GLN A 448 19.97 12.67 -11.62
C GLN A 448 20.24 11.28 -11.04
N SER A 449 19.63 10.93 -9.90
CA SER A 449 19.81 9.63 -9.28
C SER A 449 19.33 8.48 -10.18
N LEU A 450 18.23 8.66 -10.91
CA LEU A 450 17.77 7.69 -11.90
C LEU A 450 18.76 7.53 -13.07
N GLN A 451 19.32 8.63 -13.57
CA GLN A 451 20.32 8.58 -14.65
C GLN A 451 21.62 7.92 -14.19
N ASP A 452 22.07 8.24 -12.97
CA ASP A 452 23.29 7.69 -12.38
C ASP A 452 23.13 6.18 -12.16
N TRP A 453 21.97 5.74 -11.67
CA TRP A 453 21.66 4.31 -11.50
C TRP A 453 21.66 3.57 -12.85
N VAL A 454 20.97 4.12 -13.86
CA VAL A 454 20.94 3.50 -15.20
C VAL A 454 22.33 3.41 -15.80
N THR A 455 23.15 4.44 -15.60
CA THR A 455 24.52 4.50 -16.11
C THR A 455 25.39 3.47 -15.41
N SER A 456 25.39 3.42 -14.07
CA SER A 456 26.25 2.48 -13.34
C SER A 456 25.89 1.02 -13.64
N VAL A 457 24.59 0.69 -13.73
CA VAL A 457 24.16 -0.67 -14.10
C VAL A 457 24.55 -1.01 -15.53
N SER A 458 24.47 -0.05 -16.46
CA SER A 458 24.87 -0.29 -17.85
C SER A 458 26.38 -0.44 -18.03
N GLU A 459 27.19 0.14 -17.14
CA GLU A 459 28.65 0.07 -17.16
C GLU A 459 29.19 -1.16 -16.41
N ASP A 460 28.62 -1.48 -15.26
CA ASP A 460 29.14 -2.50 -14.34
C ASP A 460 28.53 -3.91 -14.56
N CYS A 461 27.41 -4.01 -15.28
CA CYS A 461 26.75 -5.29 -15.60
C CYS A 461 27.01 -5.75 -17.04
N GLU A 462 27.34 -7.04 -17.22
CA GLU A 462 27.49 -7.65 -18.55
C GLU A 462 26.15 -7.73 -19.29
N ASP A 463 25.07 -8.03 -18.58
CA ASP A 463 23.71 -8.05 -19.10
C ASP A 463 23.10 -6.64 -19.10
N LYS A 464 23.06 -6.02 -20.28
CA LYS A 464 22.51 -4.67 -20.47
C LYS A 464 21.00 -4.60 -20.22
N ASP A 465 20.30 -5.73 -20.20
CA ASP A 465 18.86 -5.73 -19.92
C ASP A 465 18.55 -5.43 -18.45
N LYS A 466 19.54 -5.54 -17.54
CA LYS A 466 19.40 -5.19 -16.12
C LYS A 466 19.11 -3.69 -15.90
N ALA A 467 19.57 -2.82 -16.79
CA ALA A 467 19.31 -1.39 -16.71
C ALA A 467 17.89 -0.99 -17.17
N GLN A 468 17.14 -1.91 -17.82
CA GLN A 468 15.86 -1.57 -18.44
C GLN A 468 14.82 -1.06 -17.46
N TYR A 469 14.78 -1.56 -16.23
CA TYR A 469 13.80 -1.09 -15.23
C TYR A 469 14.08 0.33 -14.76
N GLY A 470 15.35 0.68 -14.51
CA GLY A 470 15.74 2.06 -14.24
C GLY A 470 15.43 2.99 -15.41
N LEU A 471 15.68 2.53 -16.65
CA LEU A 471 15.38 3.30 -17.86
C LEU A 471 13.87 3.55 -18.03
N ARG A 472 13.03 2.56 -17.72
CA ARG A 472 11.56 2.70 -17.73
C ARG A 472 11.10 3.74 -16.71
N ILE A 473 11.65 3.69 -15.50
CA ILE A 473 11.32 4.66 -14.44
C ILE A 473 11.75 6.06 -14.85
N TRP A 474 12.97 6.21 -15.36
CA TRP A 474 13.48 7.49 -15.85
C TRP A 474 12.62 8.05 -16.99
N THR A 475 12.21 7.20 -17.93
CA THR A 475 11.34 7.59 -19.04
C THR A 475 9.96 8.06 -18.54
N GLY A 476 9.35 7.31 -17.62
CA GLY A 476 8.08 7.69 -17.00
C GLY A 476 8.18 8.96 -16.15
N TRP A 477 9.30 9.15 -15.46
CA TRP A 477 9.61 10.38 -14.73
C TRP A 477 9.72 11.56 -15.69
N ASN A 478 10.50 11.45 -16.76
CA ASN A 478 10.72 12.52 -17.74
C ASN A 478 9.41 12.94 -18.42
N ALA A 479 8.57 11.95 -18.76
CA ALA A 479 7.23 12.16 -19.29
C ALA A 479 6.30 12.89 -18.30
N THR A 480 6.32 12.49 -17.02
CA THR A 480 5.46 13.06 -15.98
C THR A 480 5.88 14.48 -15.58
N CYS A 481 7.18 14.74 -15.58
CA CYS A 481 7.76 15.98 -15.08
C CYS A 481 7.93 17.07 -16.14
N LEU A 482 7.42 16.82 -17.35
CA LEU A 482 7.41 17.80 -18.42
C LEU A 482 6.49 18.98 -18.07
N LYS A 483 7.03 20.20 -18.08
CA LYS A 483 6.27 21.44 -17.89
C LYS A 483 6.17 22.24 -19.17
N ASP A 484 5.00 22.82 -19.40
CA ASP A 484 4.81 23.88 -20.38
C ASP A 484 5.45 25.17 -19.87
N THR A 485 6.42 25.76 -20.58
CA THR A 485 7.09 26.97 -20.07
C THR A 485 6.24 28.22 -20.16
N LYS A 486 5.16 28.22 -20.98
CA LYS A 486 4.25 29.36 -21.06
C LYS A 486 3.39 29.47 -19.82
N THR A 487 2.82 28.36 -19.38
CA THR A 487 1.87 28.32 -18.25
C THR A 487 2.53 27.92 -16.93
N GLY A 488 3.70 27.26 -16.97
CA GLY A 488 4.35 26.67 -15.80
C GLY A 488 3.66 25.40 -15.29
N ARG A 489 2.56 24.96 -15.91
CA ARG A 489 1.81 23.77 -15.53
C ARG A 489 2.49 22.50 -16.06
N TYR A 490 2.25 21.38 -15.38
CA TYR A 490 2.65 20.08 -15.89
C TYR A 490 1.85 19.72 -17.13
N CYS A 491 2.53 19.16 -18.12
CA CYS A 491 1.91 18.77 -19.38
C CYS A 491 0.81 17.72 -19.19
N ASN A 492 0.91 16.89 -18.15
CA ASN A 492 -0.10 15.88 -17.86
C ASN A 492 -1.41 16.51 -17.38
N ASP A 493 -1.32 17.57 -16.58
CA ASP A 493 -2.48 18.33 -16.11
C ASP A 493 -3.14 19.08 -17.27
N ILE A 494 -2.34 19.63 -18.19
CA ILE A 494 -2.84 20.30 -19.38
C ILE A 494 -3.59 19.32 -20.28
N ILE A 495 -3.03 18.13 -20.51
CA ILE A 495 -3.66 17.11 -21.37
C ILE A 495 -4.90 16.50 -20.70
N GLU A 496 -4.94 16.41 -19.37
CA GLU A 496 -6.14 15.96 -18.64
C GLU A 496 -7.32 16.94 -18.79
N ASP A 497 -7.03 18.24 -19.00
CA ASP A 497 -8.05 19.26 -19.28
C ASP A 497 -8.56 19.24 -20.73
N PHE A 498 -8.01 18.41 -21.61
CA PHE A 498 -8.44 18.33 -23.01
C PHE A 498 -9.88 17.83 -23.12
N THR A 499 -10.49 18.15 -24.26
CA THR A 499 -11.85 17.77 -24.56
C THR A 499 -11.97 16.23 -24.64
N ASP A 500 -12.85 15.65 -23.82
CA ASP A 500 -13.16 14.21 -23.85
C ASP A 500 -13.94 13.87 -25.13
N VAL A 501 -13.23 13.38 -26.14
CA VAL A 501 -13.76 12.97 -27.44
C VAL A 501 -13.79 11.45 -27.58
N GLY A 502 -14.63 10.93 -28.48
CA GLY A 502 -14.77 9.49 -28.68
C GLY A 502 -13.58 8.87 -29.43
N GLU A 503 -12.99 9.65 -30.33
CA GLU A 503 -11.82 9.30 -31.13
C GLU A 503 -10.85 10.51 -31.17
N ASP A 504 -9.54 10.28 -31.05
CA ASP A 504 -8.55 11.36 -30.95
C ASP A 504 -8.51 12.26 -32.21
N GLU A 505 -9.00 11.76 -33.35
CA GLU A 505 -9.18 12.53 -34.59
C GLU A 505 -10.17 13.69 -34.45
N GLU A 506 -11.04 13.62 -33.46
CA GLU A 506 -12.06 14.61 -33.11
C GLU A 506 -11.56 15.67 -32.12
N LEU A 507 -10.32 15.54 -31.59
CA LEU A 507 -9.73 16.55 -30.72
C LEU A 507 -9.68 17.92 -31.44
N PRO A 508 -10.02 19.02 -30.74
CA PRO A 508 -9.79 20.38 -31.23
C PRO A 508 -8.37 20.56 -31.75
N HIS A 509 -8.21 21.33 -32.85
CA HIS A 509 -6.91 21.48 -33.52
C HIS A 509 -5.82 22.03 -32.60
N ASP A 510 -6.17 22.95 -31.71
CA ASP A 510 -5.30 23.56 -30.71
C ASP A 510 -4.87 22.59 -29.60
N GLU A 511 -5.73 21.65 -29.20
CA GLU A 511 -5.40 20.57 -28.26
C GLU A 511 -4.55 19.47 -28.94
N LEU A 512 -4.96 19.05 -30.14
CA LEU A 512 -4.24 18.06 -30.95
C LEU A 512 -2.81 18.52 -31.28
N CYS A 513 -2.63 19.81 -31.55
CA CYS A 513 -1.34 20.41 -31.86
C CYS A 513 -0.67 21.06 -30.65
N HIS A 514 -1.18 20.85 -29.44
CA HIS A 514 -0.61 21.44 -28.25
C HIS A 514 0.81 20.88 -27.99
N PRO A 515 1.82 21.71 -27.67
CA PRO A 515 3.20 21.26 -27.47
C PRO A 515 3.37 20.11 -26.49
N CYS A 516 2.64 20.12 -25.37
CA CYS A 516 2.62 19.01 -24.41
C CYS A 516 2.15 17.68 -25.03
N TYR A 517 1.11 17.73 -25.87
CA TYR A 517 0.53 16.54 -26.49
C TYR A 517 1.46 15.97 -27.56
N VAL A 518 2.03 16.83 -28.39
CA VAL A 518 3.03 16.45 -29.41
C VAL A 518 4.27 15.84 -28.73
N LYS A 519 4.82 16.53 -27.71
CA LYS A 519 6.01 16.07 -27.01
C LYS A 519 5.78 14.74 -26.30
N ARG A 520 4.58 14.53 -25.74
CA ARG A 520 4.17 13.23 -25.17
C ARG A 520 4.28 12.11 -26.20
N LEU A 521 3.77 12.33 -27.41
CA LEU A 521 3.82 11.32 -28.47
C LEU A 521 5.27 11.07 -28.92
N GLU A 522 6.10 12.10 -29.03
CA GLU A 522 7.51 11.96 -29.43
C GLU A 522 8.38 11.22 -28.39
N MET A 523 8.15 11.46 -27.10
CA MET A 523 8.95 10.89 -26.00
C MET A 523 8.73 9.39 -25.84
N TYR A 524 7.57 8.88 -26.26
CA TYR A 524 7.16 7.52 -25.98
C TYR A 524 7.35 6.62 -27.21
N LYS A 525 8.59 6.39 -27.64
CA LYS A 525 8.88 5.37 -28.66
C LYS A 525 8.61 3.98 -28.07
N PRO A 526 7.75 3.14 -28.69
CA PRO A 526 7.43 1.84 -28.10
C PRO A 526 8.68 0.95 -28.01
N SER A 527 9.18 0.71 -26.81
CA SER A 527 9.83 -0.57 -26.50
C SER A 527 8.73 -1.60 -26.26
N SER A 528 9.03 -2.87 -26.54
CA SER A 528 8.14 -4.01 -26.84
C SER A 528 7.02 -4.39 -25.84
N HIS A 529 6.70 -3.56 -24.85
CA HIS A 529 5.73 -3.85 -23.79
C HIS A 529 4.62 -2.80 -23.59
N ALA A 530 4.51 -1.76 -24.42
CA ALA A 530 3.44 -0.76 -24.29
C ALA A 530 2.13 -1.16 -25.02
N LEU A 531 1.00 -0.83 -24.40
CA LEU A 531 -0.35 -0.94 -24.96
C LEU A 531 -0.43 -0.26 -26.36
N ASN A 532 -0.80 -1.06 -27.37
CA ASN A 532 -1.20 -0.65 -28.73
C ASN A 532 -0.20 0.24 -29.50
N ILE A 533 0.98 -0.32 -29.83
CA ILE A 533 1.99 0.24 -30.75
C ILE A 533 1.36 0.89 -31.99
N LYS A 534 0.35 0.22 -32.56
CA LYS A 534 -0.38 0.67 -33.75
C LYS A 534 -1.11 2.00 -33.54
N TRP A 535 -1.84 2.16 -32.44
CA TRP A 535 -2.50 3.44 -32.14
C TRP A 535 -1.49 4.57 -32.00
N HIS A 536 -0.36 4.32 -31.34
CA HIS A 536 0.65 5.35 -31.12
C HIS A 536 1.27 5.85 -32.43
N GLU A 537 1.61 4.92 -33.33
CA GLU A 537 2.12 5.26 -34.67
C GLU A 537 1.07 6.04 -35.48
N GLU A 538 -0.19 5.58 -35.48
CA GLU A 538 -1.30 6.25 -36.16
C GLU A 538 -1.53 7.68 -35.62
N GLN A 539 -1.43 7.88 -34.31
CA GLN A 539 -1.59 9.20 -33.68
C GLN A 539 -0.41 10.13 -33.96
N LEU A 540 0.81 9.62 -33.95
CA LEU A 540 1.98 10.43 -34.31
C LEU A 540 1.92 10.86 -35.79
N GLU A 541 1.49 9.96 -36.68
CA GLU A 541 1.21 10.31 -38.09
C GLU A 541 0.09 11.34 -38.23
N LEU A 542 -0.99 11.21 -37.47
CA LEU A 542 -2.10 12.16 -37.47
C LEU A 542 -1.65 13.56 -37.05
N VAL A 543 -0.91 13.65 -35.94
CA VAL A 543 -0.35 14.90 -35.42
C VAL A 543 0.64 15.49 -36.42
N HIS A 544 1.57 14.71 -36.96
CA HIS A 544 2.46 15.17 -38.01
C HIS A 544 1.67 15.68 -39.23
N LYS A 545 0.62 14.99 -39.66
CA LYS A 545 -0.18 15.39 -40.82
C LYS A 545 -1.00 16.67 -40.58
N LYS A 546 -1.62 16.82 -39.41
CA LYS A 546 -2.56 17.92 -39.09
C LYS A 546 -1.87 19.15 -38.47
N CYS A 547 -0.70 18.99 -37.87
CA CYS A 547 0.03 20.04 -37.15
C CYS A 547 1.27 20.57 -37.89
N SER A 548 1.67 19.97 -39.02
CA SER A 548 2.85 20.40 -39.82
C SER A 548 2.79 21.81 -40.42
N SER A 549 1.72 22.58 -40.20
CA SER A 549 1.62 23.98 -40.64
C SER A 549 1.64 25.01 -39.50
N SER A 550 1.77 24.60 -38.24
CA SER A 550 1.90 25.55 -37.11
C SER A 550 3.36 25.89 -36.81
N THR A 551 4.13 26.23 -37.85
CA THR A 551 5.32 27.09 -37.69
C THR A 551 4.87 28.55 -37.69
N SER A 552 4.01 28.91 -36.73
CA SER A 552 3.61 30.29 -36.48
C SER A 552 3.94 30.64 -35.03
N THR A 553 5.20 30.99 -34.82
CA THR A 553 5.62 32.16 -34.03
C THR A 553 4.92 32.40 -32.70
N GLU A 554 4.81 31.37 -31.87
CA GLU A 554 4.73 31.53 -30.42
C GLU A 554 5.16 30.22 -29.76
N THR A 555 6.43 29.85 -29.94
CA THR A 555 6.98 28.58 -29.46
C THR A 555 6.92 28.54 -27.93
N ALA A 556 6.06 27.71 -27.36
CA ALA A 556 6.20 27.31 -25.97
C ALA A 556 7.52 26.54 -25.89
N VAL A 557 8.48 27.09 -25.14
CA VAL A 557 9.69 26.33 -24.80
C VAL A 557 9.22 25.22 -23.84
N LEU A 558 9.85 24.05 -23.83
CA LEU A 558 9.57 23.02 -22.84
C LEU A 558 10.86 22.82 -22.04
N THR A 559 10.74 22.63 -20.73
CA THR A 559 11.89 22.29 -19.88
C THR A 559 11.83 20.81 -19.52
N SER A 560 12.87 20.06 -19.89
CA SER A 560 13.18 18.75 -19.31
C SER A 560 14.59 18.78 -18.71
N SER A 561 14.85 17.94 -17.71
CA SER A 561 16.18 17.76 -17.13
C SER A 561 17.00 16.76 -17.97
N LYS A 562 17.76 17.29 -18.94
CA LYS A 562 18.84 16.63 -19.72
C LYS A 562 18.46 15.38 -20.56
N SER A 563 19.35 15.08 -21.50
CA SER A 563 19.24 14.07 -22.58
C SER A 563 19.34 12.63 -22.09
N GLU A 564 18.72 11.71 -22.85
CA GLU A 564 18.78 10.25 -22.64
C GLU A 564 20.20 9.73 -22.34
N PRO A 565 20.36 8.82 -21.35
CA PRO A 565 21.59 8.04 -21.20
C PRO A 565 21.82 7.19 -22.46
N SER A 566 23.01 7.23 -23.04
CA SER A 566 23.34 6.50 -24.27
C SER A 566 23.36 4.99 -24.03
N GLY A 567 22.24 4.32 -24.27
CA GLY A 567 22.08 2.88 -23.99
C GLY A 567 21.02 2.16 -24.82
N ALA A 568 20.77 2.58 -26.07
CA ALA A 568 19.90 1.86 -26.99
C ALA A 568 20.64 1.55 -28.31
N ALA A 569 21.38 0.44 -28.33
CA ALA A 569 21.87 -0.15 -29.57
C ALA A 569 20.99 -1.35 -29.93
N THR A 570 20.42 -1.28 -31.11
CA THR A 570 19.55 -2.25 -31.79
C THR A 570 20.18 -3.64 -31.90
N MET A 571 19.47 -4.68 -31.44
CA MET A 571 19.82 -6.09 -31.72
C MET A 571 19.30 -6.48 -33.11
N ALA A 572 20.18 -6.41 -34.10
CA ALA A 572 20.08 -7.15 -35.35
C ALA A 572 21.48 -7.63 -35.79
N GLU A 573 21.63 -8.95 -35.85
CA GLU A 573 22.62 -9.76 -36.58
C GLU A 573 24.07 -9.92 -36.06
N ALA A 574 24.46 -11.22 -36.04
CA ALA A 574 25.76 -11.83 -36.38
C ALA A 574 26.89 -12.02 -35.33
N SER A 575 27.03 -13.29 -34.92
CA SER A 575 28.21 -14.21 -34.95
C SER A 575 29.65 -13.73 -34.69
N GLU A 576 30.33 -14.59 -33.89
CA GLU A 576 31.74 -15.03 -33.92
C GLU A 576 32.89 -14.18 -33.31
N ALA A 577 33.64 -14.88 -32.44
CA ALA A 577 35.11 -14.90 -32.28
C ALA A 577 35.87 -13.86 -31.42
N SER A 578 36.39 -14.39 -30.29
CA SER A 578 37.82 -14.43 -29.91
C SER A 578 38.57 -13.22 -29.30
N GLN A 579 39.11 -13.50 -28.10
CA GLN A 579 40.49 -13.25 -27.59
C GLN A 579 41.02 -11.86 -27.18
N GLU A 580 41.55 -11.86 -25.94
CA GLU A 580 42.77 -11.22 -25.39
C GLU A 580 43.03 -9.71 -25.60
N ALA A 581 43.21 -8.97 -24.49
CA ALA A 581 44.53 -8.50 -24.02
C ALA A 581 44.44 -7.47 -22.88
N LYS A 582 45.57 -7.30 -22.20
CA LYS A 582 45.87 -6.70 -20.89
C LYS A 582 46.04 -5.16 -20.88
N SER A 583 46.16 -4.66 -19.64
CA SER A 583 46.87 -3.45 -19.15
C SER A 583 46.11 -2.13 -19.26
N GLY A 584 46.13 -1.21 -18.31
CA GLY A 584 46.83 -1.02 -17.03
C GLY A 584 46.66 0.46 -16.62
N GLY A 585 46.80 0.81 -15.34
CA GLY A 585 47.02 2.21 -14.94
C GLY A 585 46.13 2.78 -13.82
N GLU A 586 46.69 2.76 -12.60
CA GLU A 586 46.74 3.84 -11.59
C GLU A 586 45.48 4.65 -11.19
N SER A 587 44.95 4.30 -10.01
CA SER A 587 44.94 5.12 -8.78
C SER A 587 44.69 6.64 -8.91
N VAL A 588 43.47 7.07 -8.53
CA VAL A 588 43.26 8.30 -7.74
C VAL A 588 42.23 8.02 -6.65
N MET A 589 42.62 8.33 -5.42
CA MET A 589 41.92 8.08 -4.18
C MET A 589 40.93 9.23 -3.90
N SER A 590 39.63 8.93 -3.81
CA SER A 590 38.62 9.84 -3.25
C SER A 590 37.77 9.06 -2.25
N THR A 591 37.70 9.61 -1.04
CA THR A 591 37.10 9.05 0.18
C THR A 591 35.59 8.80 0.02
N GLU A 592 35.17 7.54 0.00
CA GLU A 592 33.76 7.10 0.14
C GLU A 592 33.37 7.06 1.63
N THR A 593 32.24 7.66 1.99
CA THR A 593 31.54 7.42 3.26
C THR A 593 30.51 6.31 3.01
N SER A 594 30.61 5.19 3.73
CA SER A 594 29.80 3.98 3.55
C SER A 594 28.54 3.99 4.41
N VAL A 595 27.40 3.66 3.81
CA VAL A 595 26.19 3.18 4.50
C VAL A 595 26.39 1.69 4.82
N GLN A 596 26.13 1.28 6.06
CA GLN A 596 26.22 -0.12 6.51
C GLN A 596 24.84 -0.66 6.86
N THR A 597 24.35 -1.63 6.08
CA THR A 597 23.19 -2.47 6.41
C THR A 597 23.69 -3.76 7.06
N THR A 598 23.10 -4.12 8.20
CA THR A 598 23.37 -5.41 8.87
C THR A 598 22.04 -6.10 9.17
N SER A 599 21.90 -7.35 8.74
CA SER A 599 20.76 -8.21 9.06
C SER A 599 21.21 -9.32 10.01
N SER A 600 20.41 -9.63 11.02
CA SER A 600 20.65 -10.75 11.93
C SER A 600 19.39 -11.60 12.08
N GLU A 601 19.52 -12.91 11.82
CA GLU A 601 18.50 -13.89 12.19
C GLU A 601 18.62 -14.17 13.69
N LEU A 602 17.64 -13.71 14.48
CA LEU A 602 17.55 -14.05 15.89
C LEU A 602 16.81 -15.39 16.04
N THR A 603 17.57 -16.48 16.25
CA THR A 603 17.01 -17.81 16.53
C THR A 603 16.51 -17.88 17.98
N VAL A 604 15.25 -18.27 18.17
CA VAL A 604 14.58 -18.29 19.47
C VAL A 604 15.03 -19.49 20.33
N PRO A 605 15.41 -19.32 21.61
CA PRO A 605 15.54 -20.43 22.55
C PRO A 605 14.15 -20.98 22.90
N SER A 606 13.98 -22.31 22.88
CA SER A 606 12.75 -22.98 23.32
C SER A 606 12.30 -22.52 24.71
N ALA A 607 11.12 -21.90 24.81
CA ALA A 607 10.53 -21.49 26.08
C ALA A 607 10.23 -22.72 26.95
N PRO A 608 10.54 -22.70 28.27
CA PRO A 608 10.12 -23.76 29.17
C PRO A 608 8.61 -23.68 29.40
N ASN A 609 7.95 -24.84 29.40
CA ASN A 609 6.54 -25.01 29.77
C ASN A 609 6.21 -24.31 31.11
N ALA A 610 5.60 -23.14 31.04
CA ALA A 610 4.98 -22.51 32.20
C ALA A 610 3.60 -23.18 32.40
N GLY A 611 3.55 -24.11 33.36
CA GLY A 611 2.33 -24.82 33.73
C GLY A 611 1.19 -23.86 34.08
N ALA A 612 0.03 -24.12 33.49
CA ALA A 612 -1.23 -23.50 33.85
C ALA A 612 -1.49 -23.70 35.35
N LYS A 613 -1.32 -22.63 36.14
CA LYS A 613 -1.87 -22.56 37.49
C LYS A 613 -3.27 -21.97 37.41
N SER A 614 -4.24 -22.84 37.65
CA SER A 614 -5.61 -22.51 38.02
C SER A 614 -5.60 -21.58 39.23
N GLY A 615 -6.08 -20.35 39.02
CA GLY A 615 -6.26 -19.32 40.04
C GLY A 615 -7.66 -18.73 39.92
N GLN A 616 -8.39 -18.75 41.03
CA GLN A 616 -9.83 -18.55 41.20
C GLN A 616 -10.44 -17.30 40.56
N GLY A 617 -11.70 -17.47 40.14
CA GLY A 617 -12.57 -16.51 39.48
C GLY A 617 -12.65 -15.12 40.10
N VAL A 618 -12.57 -14.14 39.21
CA VAL A 618 -13.28 -12.86 39.34
C VAL A 618 -14.20 -12.78 38.12
N SER A 619 -15.51 -12.79 38.37
CA SER A 619 -16.52 -12.74 37.31
C SER A 619 -16.47 -11.37 36.62
N PHE A 620 -16.10 -11.33 35.35
CA PHE A 620 -16.35 -10.17 34.50
C PHE A 620 -17.65 -10.43 33.76
N GLY A 621 -18.64 -9.60 34.06
CA GLY A 621 -20.02 -9.75 33.59
C GLY A 621 -20.11 -9.75 32.06
N GLU A 622 -20.81 -10.75 31.55
CA GLU A 622 -21.41 -10.75 30.22
C GLU A 622 -22.36 -9.55 30.12
N ILE A 623 -22.06 -8.58 29.25
CA ILE A 623 -23.03 -7.53 28.93
C ILE A 623 -23.74 -7.93 27.63
N VAL A 624 -24.92 -8.48 27.87
CA VAL A 624 -26.02 -8.73 26.96
C VAL A 624 -26.43 -7.43 26.27
N TYR A 625 -26.63 -7.47 24.96
CA TYR A 625 -27.22 -6.36 24.18
C TYR A 625 -28.65 -6.09 24.65
N PHE A 626 -28.86 -5.06 25.46
CA PHE A 626 -30.17 -4.47 25.71
C PHE A 626 -30.22 -3.06 25.08
N TYR A 627 -31.15 -2.87 24.15
CA TYR A 627 -31.66 -1.56 23.78
C TYR A 627 -33.19 -1.66 23.74
N GLN A 628 -33.83 -1.28 24.85
CA GLN A 628 -35.13 -0.57 24.85
C GLN A 628 -34.82 0.86 24.37
N SER A 629 -35.59 1.56 23.56
CA SER A 629 -36.99 1.47 23.11
C SER A 629 -37.10 2.12 21.74
#